data_AF-A0A8H5F390-F1
#
_entry.id   AF-A0A8H5F390-F1
#
_cell.length_a   1.000
_cell.length_b   1.000
_cell.length_c   1.000
_cell.angle_alpha   90.00
_cell.angle_beta   90.00
_cell.angle_gamma   90.00
#
_symmetry.space_group_name_H-M   'P 1'
#
loop_
_entity.id
_entity.type
_entity.pdbx_description
1 polymer ?
#
loop_
_entity_poly.entity_id
_entity_poly.type
_entity_poly.pdbx_seq_one_letter_code
_entity_poly.pdbx_strand_id
1 'polypeptide(L)'
;MSIVSIDNTDSSITWTGSWESDMNPQSPAYNHTASGSKRAGDTALVIFTGTSITVYGTITHGINISKTPLSAYTLNDDPTSGSFQSPHPTTNLYRQIFFESPTLPYGTHKLNVTDMTTTDTGLWLDYFVVTTGMDANTTSESSAQSMPQPTESTGTTTQTRSNWWIIAVSVVVGGCAILAALALSIYIARRRRLKQSEVPITQTVEPFLVQPSFHHQELYLESPYRLSGTSGKARLSASSSVMQPSLRSVQSVESYSLYASSLNGTNVAAGSTEHDR
;
A
#
# COMPACT_ATOMS: atom_id res chain seq x y z
N MET A 1 21.83 17.62 7.23
CA MET A 1 20.94 16.81 6.37
C MET A 1 19.93 16.25 7.32
N SER A 2 18.71 16.78 7.28
CA SER A 2 17.68 16.41 8.24
C SER A 2 16.78 15.35 7.61
N ILE A 3 16.40 14.38 8.43
CA ILE A 3 15.51 13.28 8.05
C ILE A 3 14.21 13.49 8.80
N VAL A 4 13.10 13.48 8.06
CA VAL A 4 11.75 13.62 8.61
C VAL A 4 10.99 12.33 8.31
N SER A 5 10.39 11.76 9.35
CA SER A 5 9.47 10.62 9.20
C SER A 5 8.03 11.14 9.14
N ILE A 6 7.27 10.70 8.14
CA ILE A 6 5.84 10.98 7.98
C ILE A 6 5.11 9.67 8.29
N ASP A 7 4.39 9.64 9.40
CA ASP A 7 3.59 8.49 9.83
C ASP A 7 2.40 8.26 8.89
N ASN A 8 1.90 7.02 8.73
CA ASN A 8 0.73 6.75 7.88
C ASN A 8 -0.56 7.46 8.36
N THR A 9 -0.61 7.95 9.61
CA THR A 9 -1.72 8.74 10.14
C THR A 9 -1.55 10.26 9.95
N ASP A 10 -0.44 10.70 9.34
CA ASP A 10 -0.18 12.12 9.10
C ASP A 10 -1.16 12.73 8.09
N SER A 11 -1.65 13.93 8.41
CA SER A 11 -2.62 14.66 7.57
C SER A 11 -2.11 15.09 6.19
N SER A 12 -0.80 15.06 5.96
CA SER A 12 -0.18 15.29 4.64
C SER A 12 -0.44 14.14 3.65
N ILE A 13 -0.97 13.02 4.12
CA ILE A 13 -1.32 11.86 3.30
C ILE A 13 -2.81 11.91 2.96
N THR A 14 -3.11 11.89 1.65
CA THR A 14 -4.49 11.74 1.16
C THR A 14 -4.71 10.32 0.67
N TRP A 15 -5.61 9.61 1.34
CA TRP A 15 -6.00 8.24 1.01
C TRP A 15 -7.24 8.24 0.11
N THR A 16 -7.22 7.45 -0.97
CA THR A 16 -8.38 7.22 -1.85
C THR A 16 -8.61 5.73 -2.00
N GLY A 17 -9.86 5.28 -1.78
CA GLY A 17 -10.23 3.87 -1.91
C GLY A 17 -10.70 3.25 -0.60
N SER A 18 -10.40 1.97 -0.42
CA SER A 18 -10.83 1.11 0.69
C SER A 18 -9.66 0.78 1.63
N TRP A 19 -8.91 1.81 2.04
CA TRP A 19 -7.84 1.68 3.04
C TRP A 19 -8.38 1.41 4.44
N GLU A 20 -7.81 0.43 5.11
CA GLU A 20 -8.07 0.03 6.48
C GLU A 20 -6.90 0.49 7.36
N SER A 21 -7.19 1.02 8.55
CA SER A 21 -6.14 1.33 9.54
C SER A 21 -5.96 0.16 10.50
N ASP A 22 -4.74 -0.33 10.64
CA ASP A 22 -4.33 -1.18 11.76
C ASP A 22 -3.71 -0.29 12.84
N MET A 23 -4.38 -0.23 13.98
CA MET A 23 -3.97 0.51 15.18
C MET A 23 -3.84 -0.49 16.33
N ASN A 24 -2.90 -1.42 16.21
CA ASN A 24 -2.63 -2.41 17.25
C ASN A 24 -1.45 -1.94 18.12
N PRO A 25 -1.64 -1.63 19.41
CA PRO A 25 -0.56 -1.20 20.31
C PRO A 25 0.59 -2.20 20.48
N GLN A 26 0.40 -3.46 20.09
CA GLN A 26 1.43 -4.50 20.09
C GLN A 26 2.10 -4.66 18.72
N SER A 27 1.69 -3.90 17.70
CA SER A 27 2.26 -3.95 16.37
C SER A 27 3.70 -3.43 16.37
N PRO A 28 4.66 -4.13 15.75
CA PRO A 28 6.02 -3.63 15.53
C PRO A 28 6.14 -2.51 14.47
N ALA A 29 5.02 -2.16 13.80
CA ALA A 29 4.95 -1.03 12.88
C ALA A 29 5.42 0.28 13.53
N TYR A 30 5.86 1.24 12.73
CA TYR A 30 6.20 2.56 13.21
C TYR A 30 4.98 3.19 13.89
N ASN A 31 5.21 3.77 15.07
CA ASN A 31 4.16 4.35 15.91
C ASN A 31 2.94 3.45 16.20
N HIS A 32 3.10 2.13 16.04
CA HIS A 32 2.03 1.14 16.20
C HIS A 32 0.84 1.34 15.24
N THR A 33 1.09 1.94 14.07
CA THR A 33 0.07 2.23 13.06
C THR A 33 0.48 1.70 11.68
N ALA A 34 -0.49 1.23 10.90
CA ALA A 34 -0.31 0.90 9.50
C ALA A 34 -1.61 1.11 8.73
N SER A 35 -1.52 1.39 7.43
CA SER A 35 -2.66 1.53 6.53
C SER A 35 -2.60 0.44 5.46
N GLY A 36 -3.60 -0.43 5.42
CA GLY A 36 -3.70 -1.58 4.54
C GLY A 36 -4.74 -1.39 3.43
N SER A 37 -4.44 -1.82 2.21
CA SER A 37 -5.42 -1.98 1.13
C SER A 37 -5.37 -3.40 0.58
N LYS A 38 -6.50 -3.91 0.09
CA LYS A 38 -6.61 -5.21 -0.61
C LYS A 38 -7.24 -5.05 -2.00
N ARG A 39 -7.32 -3.81 -2.51
CA ARG A 39 -8.08 -3.49 -3.71
C ARG A 39 -7.18 -2.75 -4.70
N ALA A 40 -6.97 -3.41 -5.84
CA ALA A 40 -6.29 -2.78 -6.97
C ALA A 40 -6.95 -1.43 -7.34
N GLY A 41 -6.13 -0.40 -7.46
CA GLY A 41 -6.52 0.97 -7.78
C GLY A 41 -6.66 1.89 -6.57
N ASP A 42 -6.61 1.38 -5.34
CA ASP A 42 -6.55 2.22 -4.14
C ASP A 42 -5.23 2.99 -4.09
N THR A 43 -5.27 4.27 -3.70
CA THR A 43 -4.09 5.15 -3.74
C THR A 43 -3.81 5.88 -2.42
N ALA A 44 -2.54 6.15 -2.18
CA ALA A 44 -2.04 7.03 -1.13
C ALA A 44 -1.18 8.13 -1.74
N LEU A 45 -1.61 9.37 -1.59
CA LEU A 45 -0.93 10.55 -2.10
C LEU A 45 -0.18 11.27 -0.98
N VAL A 46 1.14 11.41 -1.11
CA VAL A 46 1.98 12.14 -0.17
C VAL A 46 2.58 13.36 -0.85
N ILE A 47 2.39 14.54 -0.26
CA ILE A 47 3.07 15.77 -0.68
C ILE A 47 4.19 16.04 0.33
N PHE A 48 5.43 16.16 -0.15
CA PHE A 48 6.60 16.35 0.71
C PHE A 48 7.54 17.42 0.17
N THR A 49 8.33 18.03 1.05
CA THR A 49 9.41 18.96 0.66
C THR A 49 10.75 18.35 1.04
N GLY A 50 11.61 18.07 0.05
CA GLY A 50 12.88 17.38 0.29
C GLY A 50 13.67 17.08 -0.98
N THR A 51 14.67 16.21 -0.85
CA THR A 51 15.53 15.73 -1.95
C THR A 51 15.36 14.24 -2.23
N SER A 52 14.71 13.48 -1.35
CA SER A 52 14.33 12.08 -1.60
C SER A 52 13.23 11.62 -0.65
N ILE A 53 12.53 10.56 -1.03
CA ILE A 53 11.53 9.88 -0.20
C ILE A 53 11.71 8.36 -0.29
N THR A 54 11.58 7.68 0.85
CA THR A 54 11.56 6.22 0.97
C THR A 54 10.24 5.79 1.59
N VAL A 55 9.60 4.77 1.00
CA VAL A 55 8.33 4.20 1.46
C VAL A 55 8.62 2.93 2.23
N TYR A 56 8.13 2.87 3.46
CA TYR A 56 8.22 1.69 4.32
C TYR A 56 6.84 1.05 4.52
N GLY A 57 6.84 -0.27 4.62
CA GLY A 57 5.62 -1.04 4.84
C GLY A 57 5.84 -2.32 5.62
N THR A 58 4.73 -3.04 5.81
CA THR A 58 4.71 -4.36 6.43
C THR A 58 4.39 -5.41 5.37
N ILE A 59 5.21 -6.45 5.30
CA ILE A 59 4.92 -7.64 4.52
C ILE A 59 4.28 -8.65 5.46
N THR A 60 2.99 -8.90 5.28
CA THR A 60 2.28 -9.92 6.06
C THR A 60 2.61 -11.31 5.54
N HIS A 61 2.76 -12.26 6.46
CA HIS A 61 2.75 -13.68 6.13
C HIS A 61 1.38 -14.05 5.53
N GLY A 62 1.36 -14.36 4.23
CA GLY A 62 0.17 -14.82 3.54
C GLY A 62 0.04 -16.35 3.64
N ILE A 63 -1.19 -16.86 3.76
CA ILE A 63 -1.45 -18.31 3.69
C ILE A 63 -1.30 -18.82 2.24
N ASN A 64 -1.47 -17.92 1.27
CA ASN A 64 -1.38 -18.24 -0.16
C ASN A 64 -0.01 -17.84 -0.72
N ILE A 65 0.87 -18.82 -0.91
CA ILE A 65 2.24 -18.64 -1.46
C ILE A 65 2.28 -17.97 -2.84
N SER A 66 1.21 -18.08 -3.62
CA SER A 66 1.11 -17.60 -5.00
C SER A 66 0.59 -16.16 -5.13
N LYS A 67 0.27 -15.49 -4.01
CA LYS A 67 -0.37 -14.18 -4.00
C LYS A 67 0.42 -13.22 -3.11
N THR A 68 1.21 -12.33 -3.71
CA THR A 68 1.95 -11.30 -2.96
C THR A 68 1.49 -9.90 -3.34
N PRO A 69 1.48 -8.96 -2.38
CA PRO A 69 1.14 -7.57 -2.68
C PRO A 69 2.02 -6.98 -3.78
N LEU A 70 1.39 -6.24 -4.69
CA LEU A 70 2.04 -5.50 -5.75
C LEU A 70 1.66 -4.02 -5.61
N SER A 71 2.64 -3.14 -5.71
CA SER A 71 2.42 -1.69 -5.63
C SER A 71 3.17 -0.98 -6.75
N ALA A 72 2.62 0.13 -7.22
CA ALA A 72 3.22 1.02 -8.21
C ALA A 72 3.40 2.41 -7.63
N TYR A 73 4.45 3.11 -8.09
CA TYR A 73 4.86 4.42 -7.59
C TYR A 73 4.90 5.40 -8.74
N THR A 74 4.39 6.61 -8.51
CA THR A 74 4.44 7.72 -9.46
C THR A 74 4.91 8.96 -8.73
N LEU A 75 6.09 9.46 -9.11
CA LEU A 75 6.72 10.62 -8.51
C LEU A 75 6.60 11.81 -9.47
N ASN A 76 6.02 12.92 -9.02
CA ASN A 76 5.78 14.13 -9.82
C ASN A 76 5.11 13.83 -11.18
N ASP A 77 4.12 12.94 -11.15
CA ASP A 77 3.35 12.50 -12.32
C ASP A 77 4.16 11.69 -13.37
N ASP A 78 5.37 11.22 -13.01
CA ASP A 78 6.15 10.28 -13.83
C ASP A 78 5.74 8.81 -13.55
N PRO A 79 5.05 8.14 -14.48
CA PRO A 79 4.56 6.77 -14.29
C PRO A 79 5.70 5.72 -14.27
N THR A 80 6.92 6.10 -14.61
CA THR A 80 8.08 5.18 -14.65
C THR A 80 8.79 5.06 -13.30
N SER A 81 8.27 5.69 -12.25
CA SER A 81 8.96 5.83 -10.96
C SER A 81 9.17 4.51 -10.22
N GLY A 82 8.47 3.43 -10.56
CA GLY A 82 8.82 2.07 -10.13
C GLY A 82 7.64 1.22 -9.66
N SER A 83 7.95 -0.01 -9.27
CA SER A 83 7.00 -0.94 -8.66
C SER A 83 7.69 -1.81 -7.63
N PHE A 84 6.91 -2.32 -6.68
CA PHE A 84 7.37 -3.26 -5.69
C PHE A 84 6.45 -4.46 -5.64
N GLN A 85 7.03 -5.63 -5.82
CA GLN A 85 6.38 -6.90 -5.58
C GLN A 85 6.94 -7.50 -4.29
N SER A 86 6.06 -7.73 -3.33
CA SER A 86 6.48 -8.28 -2.05
C SER A 86 7.03 -9.71 -2.21
N PRO A 87 8.12 -10.08 -1.51
CA PRO A 87 8.46 -11.47 -1.31
C PRO A 87 7.38 -12.19 -0.48
N HIS A 88 7.48 -13.52 -0.40
CA HIS A 88 6.61 -14.35 0.42
C HIS A 88 7.34 -14.81 1.70
N PRO A 89 7.19 -14.09 2.83
CA PRO A 89 7.88 -14.46 4.05
C PRO A 89 7.09 -15.51 4.86
N THR A 90 7.81 -16.26 5.67
CA THR A 90 7.23 -17.22 6.64
C THR A 90 6.73 -16.56 7.92
N THR A 91 7.06 -15.28 8.14
CA THR A 91 6.63 -14.45 9.27
C THR A 91 6.41 -13.02 8.78
N ASN A 92 5.69 -12.19 9.55
CA ASN A 92 5.52 -10.79 9.18
C ASN A 92 6.87 -10.06 9.21
N LEU A 93 7.19 -9.32 8.14
CA LEU A 93 8.37 -8.46 8.06
C LEU A 93 7.91 -7.00 8.15
N TYR A 94 8.39 -6.28 9.15
CA TYR A 94 8.03 -4.88 9.39
C TYR A 94 9.11 -3.93 8.88
N ARG A 95 8.74 -2.67 8.60
CA ARG A 95 9.66 -1.61 8.17
C ARG A 95 10.50 -2.03 6.96
N GLN A 96 9.85 -2.68 6.01
CA GLN A 96 10.47 -3.10 4.77
C GLN A 96 10.41 -1.96 3.77
N ILE A 97 11.50 -1.71 3.05
CA ILE A 97 11.53 -0.70 1.99
C ILE A 97 10.74 -1.25 0.81
N PHE A 98 9.68 -0.55 0.42
CA PHE A 98 8.95 -0.85 -0.80
C PHE A 98 9.45 0.01 -1.96
N PHE A 99 9.80 1.26 -1.69
CA PHE A 99 10.25 2.19 -2.73
C PHE A 99 11.27 3.18 -2.19
N GLU A 100 12.23 3.56 -3.02
CA GLU A 100 13.18 4.63 -2.75
C GLU A 100 13.28 5.50 -4.01
N SER A 101 13.02 6.79 -3.88
CA SER A 101 13.15 7.71 -5.00
C SER A 101 14.62 7.92 -5.39
N PRO A 102 14.92 8.28 -6.65
CA PRO A 102 16.21 8.89 -6.95
C PRO A 102 16.40 10.20 -6.16
N THR A 103 17.62 10.73 -6.15
CA THR A 103 17.90 12.07 -5.63
C THR A 103 17.24 13.12 -6.53
N LEU A 104 16.47 14.01 -5.90
CA LEU A 104 15.72 15.09 -6.52
C LEU A 104 16.34 16.45 -6.15
N PRO A 105 16.16 17.50 -6.97
CA PRO A 105 16.39 18.87 -6.53
C PRO A 105 15.55 19.18 -5.29
N TYR A 106 16.08 19.95 -4.34
CA TYR A 106 15.29 20.35 -3.17
C TYR A 106 14.05 21.13 -3.61
N GLY A 107 12.88 20.66 -3.21
CA GLY A 107 11.62 21.32 -3.53
C GLY A 107 10.42 20.52 -3.04
N THR A 108 9.22 20.98 -3.40
CA THR A 108 7.98 20.25 -3.14
C THR A 108 7.73 19.22 -4.22
N HIS A 109 7.44 18.00 -3.79
CA HIS A 109 7.22 16.84 -4.63
C HIS A 109 5.95 16.11 -4.21
N LYS A 110 5.46 15.27 -5.12
CA LYS A 110 4.25 14.48 -4.96
C LYS A 110 4.56 13.02 -5.28
N LEU A 111 4.36 12.13 -4.31
CA LEU A 111 4.44 10.69 -4.51
C LEU A 111 3.03 10.11 -4.43
N ASN A 112 2.62 9.41 -5.48
CA ASN A 112 1.40 8.61 -5.49
C ASN A 112 1.77 7.14 -5.42
N VAL A 113 1.31 6.45 -4.37
CA VAL A 113 1.42 5.00 -4.22
C VAL A 113 0.09 4.39 -4.65
N THR A 114 0.13 3.39 -5.52
CA THR A 114 -1.05 2.68 -6.01
C THR A 114 -0.96 1.20 -5.62
N ASP A 115 -1.97 0.69 -4.94
CA ASP A 115 -2.15 -0.74 -4.74
C ASP A 115 -2.53 -1.38 -6.08
N MET A 116 -1.71 -2.32 -6.54
CA MET A 116 -1.92 -3.09 -7.77
C MET A 116 -2.32 -4.53 -7.46
N THR A 117 -2.56 -4.84 -6.20
CA THR A 117 -2.82 -6.20 -5.74
C THR A 117 -4.20 -6.67 -6.17
N THR A 118 -4.25 -7.77 -6.91
CA THR A 118 -5.48 -8.45 -7.34
C THR A 118 -5.85 -9.62 -6.44
N THR A 119 -5.23 -9.67 -5.25
CA THR A 119 -5.23 -10.83 -4.38
C THR A 119 -5.70 -10.47 -2.98
N ASP A 120 -5.98 -11.49 -2.16
CA ASP A 120 -6.46 -11.27 -0.79
C ASP A 120 -5.34 -10.85 0.19
N THR A 121 -4.08 -10.85 -0.26
CA THR A 121 -2.96 -10.31 0.52
C THR A 121 -2.94 -8.79 0.34
N GLY A 122 -2.95 -8.05 1.45
CA GLY A 122 -3.04 -6.59 1.40
C GLY A 122 -1.67 -5.92 1.30
N LEU A 123 -1.62 -4.77 0.62
CA LEU A 123 -0.52 -3.82 0.71
C LEU A 123 -0.64 -3.03 2.01
N TRP A 124 0.34 -3.14 2.91
CA TRP A 124 0.37 -2.41 4.19
C TRP A 124 1.47 -1.36 4.19
N LEU A 125 1.09 -0.08 4.15
CA LEU A 125 2.00 1.06 4.29
C LEU A 125 2.15 1.46 5.76
N ASP A 126 3.37 1.76 6.18
CA ASP A 126 3.74 2.01 7.58
C ASP A 126 4.14 3.48 7.78
N TYR A 127 5.20 3.94 7.11
CA TYR A 127 5.62 5.34 7.18
C TYR A 127 6.48 5.72 5.97
N PHE A 128 6.72 7.01 5.81
CA PHE A 128 7.59 7.57 4.78
C PHE A 128 8.79 8.25 5.45
N VAL A 129 9.95 8.17 4.81
CA VAL A 129 11.15 8.88 5.24
C VAL A 129 11.52 9.88 4.16
N VAL A 130 11.51 11.16 4.52
CA VAL A 130 11.89 12.26 3.64
C VAL A 130 13.25 12.77 4.05
N THR A 131 14.18 12.80 3.11
CA THR A 131 15.43 13.54 3.30
C THR A 131 15.19 15.00 2.93
N THR A 132 15.36 15.89 3.89
CA THR A 132 15.41 17.33 3.65
C THR A 132 16.86 17.75 3.38
N GLY A 133 17.10 18.39 2.24
CA GLY A 133 18.41 18.99 1.93
C GLY A 133 18.78 19.99 3.02
N MET A 134 20.06 20.00 3.43
CA MET A 134 20.68 20.76 4.54
C MET A 134 19.77 21.63 5.41
N ASP A 135 19.84 21.40 6.73
CA ASP A 135 19.34 22.29 7.77
C ASP A 135 19.61 23.74 7.34
N ALA A 136 18.54 24.48 7.03
CA ALA A 136 18.60 25.91 6.72
C ALA A 136 18.94 26.73 7.98
N ASN A 137 19.86 26.22 8.80
CA ASN A 137 20.45 26.95 9.88
C ASN A 137 21.49 27.88 9.27
N THR A 138 21.10 29.15 9.11
CA THR A 138 22.00 30.29 8.96
C THR A 138 22.51 30.55 7.54
N THR A 139 21.65 31.07 6.67
CA THR A 139 22.06 32.26 5.92
C THR A 139 21.17 33.38 6.41
N SER A 140 21.61 34.05 7.47
CA SER A 140 21.10 35.37 7.83
C SER A 140 21.18 36.21 6.56
N GLU A 141 20.04 36.54 5.97
CA GLU A 141 19.94 37.59 4.99
C GLU A 141 20.46 38.87 5.66
N SER A 142 21.73 39.19 5.41
CA SER A 142 22.24 40.54 5.56
C SER A 142 21.50 41.39 4.53
N SER A 143 20.33 41.87 4.91
CA SER A 143 19.62 42.95 4.23
C SER A 143 20.49 44.20 4.27
N ALA A 144 21.40 44.34 3.29
CA ALA A 144 21.99 45.62 2.95
C ALA A 144 20.91 46.46 2.27
N GLN A 145 20.25 47.29 3.08
CA GLN A 145 19.41 48.39 2.65
C GLN A 145 20.18 49.32 1.70
N SER A 146 19.72 49.44 0.46
CA SER A 146 19.87 50.65 -0.34
C SER A 146 18.59 50.91 -1.16
N MET A 147 17.72 51.74 -0.58
CA MET A 147 16.68 52.53 -1.24
C MET A 147 17.31 53.65 -2.11
N PRO A 148 16.55 54.40 -2.93
CA PRO A 148 15.32 54.07 -3.68
C PRO A 148 15.37 54.57 -5.14
N GLN A 149 14.44 54.12 -6.01
CA GLN A 149 13.95 54.98 -7.10
C GLN A 149 12.52 54.57 -7.54
N PRO A 150 11.58 55.52 -7.65
CA PRO A 150 10.22 55.24 -8.12
C PRO A 150 10.14 55.46 -9.63
N THR A 151 9.55 54.51 -10.35
CA THR A 151 8.96 54.80 -11.67
C THR A 151 7.63 54.09 -11.77
N GLU A 152 6.58 54.91 -11.81
CA GLU A 152 5.20 54.55 -12.07
C GLU A 152 5.08 53.78 -13.40
N SER A 153 4.39 52.65 -13.37
CA SER A 153 3.56 52.25 -14.51
C SER A 153 2.33 51.49 -14.00
N THR A 154 1.20 52.15 -14.17
CA THR A 154 -0.16 51.70 -13.90
C THR A 154 -0.47 50.45 -14.73
N GLY A 155 -0.36 49.28 -14.11
CA GLY A 155 -0.83 48.01 -14.65
C GLY A 155 -1.97 47.46 -13.79
N THR A 156 -3.21 47.75 -14.18
CA THR A 156 -4.44 47.27 -13.56
C THR A 156 -4.48 45.73 -13.57
N THR A 157 -4.08 45.10 -12.47
CA THR A 157 -4.31 43.66 -12.24
C THR A 157 -5.55 43.50 -11.36
N THR A 158 -6.62 43.05 -12.00
CA THR A 158 -7.88 42.63 -11.39
C THR A 158 -7.60 41.53 -10.35
N GLN A 159 -7.52 41.91 -9.08
CA GLN A 159 -7.57 40.98 -7.95
C GLN A 159 -8.98 40.40 -7.84
N THR A 160 -9.19 39.20 -8.37
CA THR A 160 -10.31 38.35 -7.96
C THR A 160 -10.02 37.80 -6.57
N ARG A 161 -10.35 38.59 -5.54
CA ARG A 161 -10.44 38.10 -4.15
C ARG A 161 -11.52 37.01 -4.12
N SER A 162 -11.10 35.76 -3.99
CA SER A 162 -11.99 34.61 -3.88
C SER A 162 -12.65 34.62 -2.52
N ASN A 163 -13.98 34.76 -2.54
CA ASN A 163 -14.84 34.80 -1.37
C ASN A 163 -15.01 33.40 -0.77
N TRP A 164 -13.97 32.87 -0.13
CA TRP A 164 -13.99 31.62 0.65
C TRP A 164 -15.04 31.63 1.77
N TRP A 165 -15.42 32.80 2.28
CA TRP A 165 -16.24 32.93 3.47
C TRP A 165 -17.75 32.65 3.28
N ILE A 166 -18.23 32.42 2.05
CA ILE A 166 -19.67 32.22 1.77
C ILE A 166 -20.11 30.73 1.86
N ILE A 167 -19.19 29.77 2.01
CA ILE A 167 -19.53 28.32 2.07
C ILE A 167 -19.72 27.82 3.52
N ALA A 168 -19.49 28.65 4.54
CA ALA A 168 -19.51 28.21 5.95
C ALA A 168 -20.90 28.10 6.61
N VAL A 169 -22.02 28.36 5.90
CA VAL A 169 -23.37 28.34 6.50
C VAL A 169 -24.29 27.23 5.96
N SER A 170 -23.89 26.47 4.92
CA SER A 170 -24.77 25.46 4.29
C SER A 170 -24.61 24.02 4.81
N VAL A 171 -23.60 23.72 5.62
CA VAL A 171 -23.23 22.32 5.95
C VAL A 171 -24.02 21.75 7.15
N VAL A 172 -24.51 22.59 8.06
CA VAL A 172 -25.14 22.12 9.31
C VAL A 172 -26.54 21.52 9.07
N VAL A 173 -27.34 22.11 8.18
CA VAL A 173 -28.72 21.63 7.94
C VAL A 173 -28.74 20.32 7.13
N GLY A 174 -27.84 20.18 6.15
CA GLY A 174 -27.71 18.95 5.36
C GLY A 174 -27.18 17.77 6.18
N GLY A 175 -26.20 18.02 7.05
CA GLY A 175 -25.61 16.99 7.92
C GLY A 175 -26.63 16.39 8.90
N CYS A 176 -27.48 17.22 9.51
CA CYS A 176 -28.51 16.74 10.44
C CYS A 176 -29.55 15.83 9.77
N ALA A 177 -29.96 16.12 8.53
CA ALA A 177 -30.91 15.28 7.81
C ALA A 177 -30.32 13.90 7.45
N ILE A 178 -29.05 13.85 7.03
CA ILE A 178 -28.36 12.60 6.69
C ILE A 178 -28.13 11.75 7.95
N LEU A 179 -27.72 12.36 9.07
CA LEU A 179 -27.54 11.65 10.34
C LEU A 179 -28.86 11.09 10.88
N ALA A 180 -29.97 11.84 10.76
CA ALA A 180 -31.30 11.36 11.15
C ALA A 180 -31.77 10.17 10.29
N ALA A 181 -31.54 10.23 8.98
CA ALA A 181 -31.87 9.12 8.06
C ALA A 181 -31.04 7.86 8.36
N LEU A 182 -29.75 8.03 8.68
CA LEU A 182 -28.86 6.92 9.04
C LEU A 182 -29.26 6.27 10.38
N ALA A 183 -29.61 7.08 11.38
CA ALA A 183 -30.09 6.58 12.66
C ALA A 183 -31.41 5.80 12.49
N LEU A 184 -32.33 6.30 11.66
CA LEU A 184 -33.60 5.64 11.37
C LEU A 184 -33.41 4.30 10.63
N SER A 185 -32.47 4.23 9.68
CA SER A 185 -32.19 2.98 8.95
C SER A 185 -31.61 1.90 9.86
N ILE A 186 -30.68 2.27 10.75
CA ILE A 186 -30.11 1.36 11.76
C ILE A 186 -31.20 0.88 12.73
N TYR A 187 -32.09 1.78 13.18
CA TYR A 187 -33.21 1.43 14.05
C TYR A 187 -34.15 0.40 13.40
N ILE A 188 -34.53 0.61 12.13
CA ILE A 188 -35.39 -0.33 11.38
C ILE A 188 -34.69 -1.68 11.18
N ALA A 189 -33.40 -1.68 10.85
CA ALA A 189 -32.62 -2.91 10.68
C ALA A 189 -32.54 -3.71 11.98
N ARG A 190 -32.29 -3.05 13.13
CA ARG A 190 -32.30 -3.70 14.45
C ARG A 190 -33.69 -4.26 14.79
N ARG A 191 -34.75 -3.51 14.50
CA ARG A 191 -36.13 -3.97 14.75
C ARG A 191 -36.52 -5.17 13.88
N ARG A 192 -36.01 -5.26 12.65
CA ARG A 192 -36.26 -6.41 11.76
C ARG A 192 -35.54 -7.67 12.22
N ARG A 193 -34.33 -7.56 12.76
CA ARG A 193 -33.56 -8.71 13.26
C ARG A 193 -34.26 -9.43 14.42
N LEU A 194 -35.01 -8.72 15.26
CA LEU A 194 -35.76 -9.33 16.36
C LEU A 194 -36.96 -10.19 15.91
N LYS A 195 -37.40 -10.07 14.66
CA LYS A 195 -38.55 -10.83 14.14
C LYS A 195 -38.16 -12.08 13.33
N GLN A 196 -36.88 -12.37 13.16
CA GLN A 196 -36.41 -13.51 12.37
C GLN A 196 -35.99 -14.73 13.21
N SER A 197 -36.37 -14.79 14.49
CA SER A 197 -36.08 -15.92 15.38
C SER A 197 -37.18 -16.98 15.42
N GLU A 198 -37.88 -17.21 14.31
CA GLU A 198 -38.63 -18.45 14.09
C GLU A 198 -38.12 -19.09 12.81
N VAL A 199 -37.10 -19.94 12.94
CA VAL A 199 -36.72 -20.89 11.90
C VAL A 199 -37.49 -22.18 12.19
N PRO A 200 -38.38 -22.64 11.29
CA PRO A 200 -38.99 -23.96 11.40
C PRO A 200 -37.89 -25.02 11.37
N ILE A 201 -37.71 -25.73 12.48
CA ILE A 201 -36.81 -26.88 12.55
C ILE A 201 -37.47 -28.02 11.77
N THR A 202 -37.18 -28.11 10.48
CA THR A 202 -37.42 -29.34 9.72
C THR A 202 -36.26 -30.28 10.03
N GLN A 203 -36.39 -31.05 11.11
CA GLN A 203 -35.47 -32.11 11.48
C GLN A 203 -35.57 -33.24 10.43
N THR A 204 -34.74 -33.18 9.39
CA THR A 204 -34.47 -34.34 8.52
C THR A 204 -33.45 -35.21 9.24
N VAL A 205 -33.93 -36.28 9.87
CA VAL A 205 -33.09 -37.31 10.48
C VAL A 205 -32.48 -38.14 9.34
N GLU A 206 -31.19 -37.92 9.06
CA GLU A 206 -30.42 -38.80 8.19
C GLU A 206 -30.05 -40.08 8.96
N PRO A 207 -30.29 -41.29 8.41
CA PRO A 207 -29.92 -42.53 9.06
C PRO A 207 -28.39 -42.69 9.12
N PHE A 208 -27.91 -42.99 10.33
CA PHE A 208 -26.51 -43.23 10.67
C PHE A 208 -25.95 -44.43 9.88
N LEU A 209 -25.16 -44.16 8.84
CA LEU A 209 -24.33 -45.19 8.21
C LEU A 209 -23.08 -45.42 9.06
N VAL A 210 -23.05 -46.57 9.72
CA VAL A 210 -21.89 -47.10 10.44
C VAL A 210 -20.71 -47.19 9.48
N GLN A 211 -19.70 -46.33 9.66
CA GLN A 211 -18.43 -46.47 8.95
C GLN A 211 -17.54 -47.49 9.68
N PRO A 212 -16.99 -48.50 8.98
CA PRO A 212 -16.02 -49.41 9.57
C PRO A 212 -14.69 -48.68 9.80
N SER A 213 -14.28 -48.65 11.06
CA SER A 213 -12.98 -48.20 11.54
C SER A 213 -11.87 -49.13 11.01
N PHE A 214 -11.15 -48.68 9.98
CA PHE A 214 -9.90 -49.32 9.56
C PHE A 214 -8.75 -48.79 10.42
N HIS A 215 -8.28 -49.69 11.27
CA HIS A 215 -7.10 -49.55 12.11
C HIS A 215 -5.86 -49.61 11.21
N HIS A 216 -5.29 -48.45 10.84
CA HIS A 216 -3.99 -48.41 10.19
C HIS A 216 -2.90 -48.60 11.26
N GLN A 217 -2.29 -49.79 11.22
CA GLN A 217 -1.05 -50.11 11.93
C GLN A 217 0.04 -49.08 11.60
N GLU A 218 0.62 -48.52 12.66
CA GLU A 218 1.90 -47.81 12.63
C GLU A 218 2.99 -48.73 12.08
N LEU A 219 3.65 -48.30 11.01
CA LEU A 219 4.99 -48.77 10.66
C LEU A 219 5.98 -47.70 11.07
N TYR A 220 6.54 -47.88 12.27
CA TYR A 220 7.75 -47.22 12.72
C TYR A 220 8.90 -47.56 11.76
N LEU A 221 9.44 -46.55 11.06
CA LEU A 221 10.79 -46.60 10.51
C LEU A 221 11.69 -45.75 11.42
N GLU A 222 12.39 -46.44 12.33
CA GLU A 222 13.56 -45.90 12.99
C GLU A 222 14.62 -45.55 11.92
N SER A 223 15.14 -44.32 11.98
CA SER A 223 16.36 -43.95 11.27
C SER A 223 17.42 -43.57 12.31
N PRO A 224 18.54 -44.31 12.43
CA PRO A 224 19.62 -43.98 13.33
C PRO A 224 20.66 -43.12 12.62
N TYR A 225 20.68 -41.81 12.86
CA TYR A 225 21.87 -41.00 12.55
C TYR A 225 22.77 -40.88 13.78
N ARG A 226 23.83 -41.67 13.72
CA ARG A 226 25.01 -41.65 14.59
C ARG A 226 25.64 -40.25 14.66
N LEU A 227 25.82 -39.77 15.88
CA LEU A 227 26.89 -38.86 16.28
C LEU A 227 28.17 -39.67 16.51
N SER A 228 29.31 -39.28 15.92
CA SER A 228 30.67 -39.52 16.48
C SER A 228 31.79 -38.86 15.68
N GLY A 229 32.61 -38.09 16.41
CA GLY A 229 34.04 -37.86 16.15
C GLY A 229 34.39 -36.80 15.10
N THR A 230 35.44 -35.99 15.22
CA THR A 230 36.58 -36.03 16.14
C THR A 230 37.35 -34.73 16.02
N SER A 231 37.87 -34.27 17.16
CA SER A 231 38.93 -33.28 17.30
C SER A 231 40.19 -33.67 16.50
N GLY A 232 40.78 -32.73 15.77
CA GLY A 232 42.06 -32.90 15.10
C GLY A 232 42.75 -31.57 14.79
N LYS A 233 43.68 -31.16 15.67
CA LYS A 233 44.68 -30.12 15.41
C LYS A 233 45.79 -30.68 14.50
N ALA A 234 46.12 -30.00 13.40
CA ALA A 234 47.47 -29.92 12.79
C ALA A 234 47.41 -28.82 11.70
N ARG A 235 48.13 -27.70 11.83
CA ARG A 235 49.57 -27.45 11.55
C ARG A 235 49.85 -27.17 10.06
N LEU A 236 50.13 -25.89 9.79
CA LEU A 236 51.06 -25.27 8.82
C LEU A 236 51.49 -26.07 7.58
N SER A 237 51.28 -25.49 6.39
CA SER A 237 52.37 -25.06 5.48
C SER A 237 51.82 -24.40 4.22
N ALA A 238 52.60 -23.41 3.74
CA ALA A 238 52.39 -22.59 2.56
C ALA A 238 52.23 -23.37 1.23
N SER A 239 51.63 -22.74 0.22
CA SER A 239 52.33 -22.30 -1.00
C SER A 239 51.32 -22.00 -2.12
N SER A 240 51.48 -20.81 -2.71
CA SER A 240 51.37 -20.48 -4.14
C SER A 240 50.41 -21.28 -5.03
N SER A 241 49.43 -20.60 -5.64
CA SER A 241 49.36 -20.48 -7.11
C SER A 241 48.03 -19.84 -7.53
N VAL A 242 48.15 -18.66 -8.13
CA VAL A 242 47.45 -18.18 -9.33
C VAL A 242 46.28 -19.06 -9.82
N MET A 243 45.07 -18.51 -9.78
CA MET A 243 44.10 -18.67 -10.86
C MET A 243 43.18 -17.44 -10.94
N GLN A 244 43.22 -16.79 -12.09
CA GLN A 244 42.33 -15.70 -12.49
C GLN A 244 40.89 -16.22 -12.62
N PRO A 245 39.85 -15.46 -12.22
CA PRO A 245 38.49 -15.77 -12.60
C PRO A 245 38.26 -15.40 -14.07
N SER A 246 37.83 -16.38 -14.86
CA SER A 246 37.40 -16.21 -16.24
C SER A 246 36.09 -15.44 -16.30
N LEU A 247 36.04 -14.49 -17.22
CA LEU A 247 34.86 -13.73 -17.61
C LEU A 247 33.81 -14.68 -18.18
N ARG A 248 32.69 -14.90 -17.46
CA ARG A 248 31.48 -15.47 -18.06
C ARG A 248 30.59 -14.35 -18.57
N SER A 249 30.65 -14.21 -19.90
CA SER A 249 29.64 -13.56 -20.74
C SER A 249 28.24 -14.08 -20.37
N VAL A 250 27.37 -13.18 -19.91
CA VAL A 250 25.93 -13.45 -19.80
C VAL A 250 25.32 -13.03 -21.13
N GLN A 251 24.90 -14.02 -21.90
CA GLN A 251 24.11 -13.84 -23.11
C GLN A 251 22.78 -13.15 -22.78
N SER A 252 22.47 -12.16 -23.60
CA SER A 252 21.15 -11.53 -23.71
C SER A 252 20.09 -12.58 -24.00
N VAL A 253 19.04 -12.63 -23.18
CA VAL A 253 17.81 -13.32 -23.57
C VAL A 253 16.89 -12.30 -24.22
N GLU A 254 16.60 -12.60 -25.47
CA GLU A 254 15.73 -11.86 -26.37
C GLU A 254 14.29 -11.79 -25.85
N SER A 255 13.77 -10.57 -25.88
CA SER A 255 12.44 -10.18 -26.38
C SER A 255 11.41 -11.29 -26.65
N TYR A 256 10.30 -11.24 -25.90
CA TYR A 256 8.99 -11.63 -26.41
C TYR A 256 8.06 -10.42 -26.39
N SER A 257 7.75 -9.93 -27.58
CA SER A 257 6.74 -8.91 -27.84
C SER A 257 5.67 -9.49 -28.76
N LEU A 258 4.41 -9.19 -28.41
CA LEU A 258 3.20 -9.09 -29.26
C LEU A 258 2.47 -10.39 -29.64
N TYR A 259 1.18 -10.48 -29.25
CA TYR A 259 -0.03 -10.32 -30.09
C TYR A 259 -1.25 -10.34 -29.14
N ALA A 260 -1.97 -9.25 -28.91
CA ALA A 260 -3.03 -8.61 -29.71
C ALA A 260 -4.47 -9.10 -29.39
N SER A 261 -5.20 -8.23 -28.69
CA SER A 261 -6.58 -7.76 -28.94
C SER A 261 -7.54 -8.52 -29.85
N SER A 262 -8.75 -8.80 -29.32
CA SER A 262 -10.05 -8.82 -30.02
C SER A 262 -11.15 -8.66 -28.96
N LEU A 263 -11.75 -7.47 -28.78
CA LEU A 263 -12.90 -6.85 -29.47
C LEU A 263 -14.30 -7.32 -29.01
N ASN A 264 -15.02 -6.31 -28.50
CA ASN A 264 -16.46 -6.00 -28.61
C ASN A 264 -17.54 -7.02 -28.19
N GLY A 265 -18.36 -6.57 -27.23
CA GLY A 265 -19.68 -7.12 -26.92
C GLY A 265 -20.53 -6.12 -26.15
N THR A 266 -20.83 -4.97 -26.77
CA THR A 266 -21.86 -4.01 -26.35
C THR A 266 -23.24 -4.64 -26.45
N ASN A 267 -23.94 -4.81 -25.33
CA ASN A 267 -25.40 -5.04 -25.32
C ASN A 267 -26.09 -3.76 -24.88
N VAL A 268 -26.54 -2.99 -25.87
CA VAL A 268 -27.49 -1.88 -25.70
C VAL A 268 -28.88 -2.50 -25.69
N ALA A 269 -29.57 -2.40 -24.55
CA ALA A 269 -30.98 -2.73 -24.44
C ALA A 269 -31.81 -1.64 -25.12
N ALA A 270 -32.40 -1.96 -26.27
CA ALA A 270 -33.41 -1.15 -26.93
C ALA A 270 -34.77 -1.40 -26.24
N GLY A 271 -35.35 -0.33 -25.69
CA GLY A 271 -36.76 -0.28 -25.33
C GLY A 271 -37.57 0.07 -26.56
N SER A 272 -38.54 -0.80 -26.91
CA SER A 272 -39.57 -0.53 -27.91
C SER A 272 -40.90 -0.25 -27.21
N THR A 273 -41.38 0.98 -27.37
CA THR A 273 -42.77 1.40 -27.20
C THR A 273 -43.58 1.10 -28.46
N GLU A 274 -44.71 0.41 -28.31
CA GLU A 274 -45.84 0.29 -29.26
C GLU A 274 -47.04 -0.16 -28.39
N HIS A 275 -48.09 0.63 -28.10
CA HIS A 275 -49.18 1.14 -28.95
C HIS A 275 -49.90 0.05 -29.76
N ASP A 276 -50.92 -0.60 -29.16
CA ASP A 276 -52.29 -0.62 -29.70
C ASP A 276 -53.30 -1.39 -28.82
N ARG A 277 -54.55 -0.87 -28.79
CA ARG A 277 -55.83 -1.36 -28.24
C ARG A 277 -56.16 -1.18 -26.76
#